data_AF-A0A7I8VNT7-F1
#
_entry.id   AF-A0A7I8VNT7-F1
#
_cell.length_a   1.000
_cell.length_b   1.000
_cell.length_c   1.000
_cell.angle_alpha   90.00
_cell.angle_beta   90.00
_cell.angle_gamma   90.00
#
_symmetry.space_group_name_H-M   'P 1'
#
loop_
_entity.id
_entity.type
_entity.pdbx_description
1 polymer ?
#
loop_
_entity_poly.entity_id
_entity_poly.type
_entity_poly.pdbx_seq_one_letter_code
_entity_poly.pdbx_strand_id
1 'polypeptide(L)'
;MTNGNGLFSKHFSADEFYILETNMGFLIAHWMILLLSTYVALRLKARQLFHTTYKMYMVSLVCEVLFLFITCIYLGKYANDGLENRGIKTFGRIFESLSTLLFLLMLILMGKGYTITRGRISQWGTIKIAVFMTIYVFVYVGLFIYQTQVFDPGLVLYLYESPAGYGLIGLRLVGWIWFCYAIFFTLKHYPEKSRFYYPFFIFYTLWFLAMPVFALIAYYAIDKWAREKVVNGVEVSIAFLAHISFLILTRPSAANSNFPYHVRTTQIGVMHNAPHEAGGIPTTAGADTDSFPTHSYAPSAADYAPTGGPNFSELFTVSNDYSNNLKTNPNQPPESKNEYQPQNVKSPVDDPFVTQK
;
A
#
# COMPACT_ATOMS: atom_id res chain seq x y z
N MET A 1 -11.09 -13.54 -44.96
CA MET A 1 -11.67 -14.89 -44.84
C MET A 1 -12.30 -14.98 -43.45
N THR A 2 -13.51 -15.52 -43.31
CA THR A 2 -14.20 -15.66 -42.00
C THR A 2 -14.20 -17.12 -41.56
N ASN A 3 -13.97 -17.38 -40.27
CA ASN A 3 -13.91 -18.73 -39.72
C ASN A 3 -15.30 -19.16 -39.19
N GLY A 4 -16.12 -19.76 -40.04
CA GLY A 4 -17.46 -20.24 -39.67
C GLY A 4 -18.52 -19.13 -39.55
N ASN A 5 -19.68 -19.46 -38.95
CA ASN A 5 -20.90 -18.63 -38.98
C ASN A 5 -21.31 -18.03 -37.61
N GLY A 6 -20.64 -18.36 -36.51
CA GLY A 6 -21.01 -17.93 -35.15
C GLY A 6 -20.35 -16.62 -34.72
N LEU A 7 -21.00 -15.84 -33.86
CA LEU A 7 -20.46 -14.58 -33.33
C LEU A 7 -19.06 -14.74 -32.71
N PHE A 8 -18.83 -15.86 -32.03
CA PHE A 8 -17.58 -16.16 -31.31
C PHE A 8 -16.48 -16.81 -32.16
N SER A 9 -16.74 -17.09 -33.43
CA SER A 9 -15.79 -17.77 -34.31
C SER A 9 -15.55 -17.04 -35.63
N LYS A 10 -16.57 -16.37 -36.17
CA LYS A 10 -16.57 -15.82 -37.53
C LYS A 10 -15.39 -14.92 -37.86
N HIS A 11 -15.01 -14.03 -36.94
CA HIS A 11 -13.99 -13.01 -37.16
C HIS A 11 -12.66 -13.27 -36.44
N PHE A 12 -12.62 -14.27 -35.55
CA PHE A 12 -11.42 -14.62 -34.80
C PHE A 12 -10.54 -15.57 -35.60
N SER A 13 -9.22 -15.45 -35.46
CA SER A 13 -8.29 -16.47 -35.94
C SER A 13 -8.33 -17.72 -35.03
N ALA A 14 -7.78 -18.84 -35.50
CA ALA A 14 -7.86 -20.11 -34.77
C ALA A 14 -7.17 -20.08 -33.39
N ASP A 15 -6.17 -19.23 -33.22
CA ASP A 15 -5.45 -18.93 -31.98
C ASP A 15 -6.18 -17.93 -31.08
N GLU A 16 -7.14 -17.18 -31.59
CA GLU A 16 -7.96 -16.23 -30.83
C GLU A 16 -9.31 -16.80 -30.35
N PHE A 17 -9.67 -18.02 -30.79
CA PHE A 17 -10.89 -18.68 -30.32
C PHE A 17 -10.93 -18.79 -28.80
N TYR A 18 -12.12 -18.59 -28.23
CA TYR A 18 -12.40 -18.64 -26.79
C TYR A 18 -11.77 -17.53 -25.92
N ILE A 19 -11.01 -16.58 -26.51
CA ILE A 19 -10.43 -15.48 -25.74
C ILE A 19 -11.52 -14.61 -25.14
N LEU A 20 -12.58 -14.30 -25.89
CA LEU A 20 -13.70 -13.48 -25.41
C LEU A 20 -14.45 -14.17 -24.26
N GLU A 21 -14.79 -15.44 -24.42
CA GLU A 21 -15.50 -16.23 -23.42
C GLU A 21 -14.69 -16.40 -22.14
N THR A 22 -13.38 -16.65 -22.27
CA THR A 22 -12.46 -16.76 -21.14
C THR A 22 -12.38 -15.43 -20.38
N ASN A 23 -12.17 -14.32 -21.09
CA ASN A 23 -12.09 -12.99 -20.48
C ASN A 23 -13.43 -12.59 -19.80
N MET A 24 -14.57 -12.95 -20.39
CA MET A 24 -15.88 -12.72 -19.77
C MET A 24 -16.05 -13.50 -18.46
N GLY A 25 -15.63 -14.77 -18.44
CA GLY A 25 -15.63 -15.58 -17.22
C GLY A 25 -14.76 -14.97 -16.12
N PHE A 26 -13.54 -14.54 -16.48
CA PHE A 26 -12.63 -13.88 -15.53
C PHE A 26 -13.11 -12.49 -15.10
N LEU A 27 -13.82 -11.74 -15.95
CA LEU A 27 -14.44 -10.48 -15.59
C LEU A 27 -15.47 -10.69 -14.47
N ILE A 28 -16.35 -11.69 -14.62
CA ILE A 28 -17.34 -12.04 -13.60
C ILE A 28 -16.63 -12.48 -12.31
N ALA A 29 -15.58 -13.30 -12.43
CA ALA A 29 -14.79 -13.75 -11.29
C ALA A 29 -14.11 -12.59 -10.53
N HIS A 30 -13.51 -11.63 -11.23
CA HIS A 30 -12.90 -10.46 -10.61
C HIS A 30 -13.94 -9.51 -10.01
N TRP A 31 -15.12 -9.37 -10.61
CA TRP A 31 -16.24 -8.67 -9.98
C TRP A 31 -16.65 -9.30 -8.65
N MET A 32 -16.74 -10.63 -8.58
CA MET A 32 -17.01 -11.32 -7.31
C MET A 32 -15.94 -11.05 -6.25
N ILE A 33 -14.66 -11.10 -6.63
CA ILE A 33 -13.55 -10.75 -5.71
C ILE A 33 -13.63 -9.28 -5.29
N LEU A 34 -13.97 -8.36 -6.19
CA LEU A 34 -14.10 -6.93 -5.89
C LEU A 34 -15.22 -6.67 -4.87
N LEU A 35 -16.37 -7.32 -5.03
CA LEU A 35 -17.47 -7.24 -4.07
C LEU A 35 -17.06 -7.80 -2.70
N LEU A 36 -16.43 -8.98 -2.67
CA LEU A 36 -15.94 -9.59 -1.43
C LEU A 36 -14.86 -8.73 -0.76
N SER A 37 -13.94 -8.18 -1.55
CA SER A 37 -12.88 -7.28 -1.07
C SER A 37 -13.46 -5.98 -0.52
N THR A 38 -14.53 -5.46 -1.13
CA THR A 38 -15.26 -4.29 -0.60
C THR A 38 -15.94 -4.62 0.73
N TYR A 39 -16.60 -5.78 0.82
CA TYR A 39 -17.19 -6.26 2.07
C TYR A 39 -16.14 -6.38 3.19
N VAL A 40 -15.00 -7.00 2.90
CA VAL A 40 -13.88 -7.11 3.85
C VAL A 40 -13.32 -5.73 4.20
N ALA A 41 -13.20 -4.80 3.24
CA ALA A 41 -12.75 -3.43 3.49
C ALA A 41 -13.65 -2.71 4.51
N LEU A 42 -14.97 -2.85 4.38
CA LEU A 42 -15.94 -2.25 5.31
C LEU A 42 -15.79 -2.84 6.73
N ARG A 43 -15.62 -4.17 6.83
CA ARG A 43 -15.35 -4.84 8.12
C ARG A 43 -14.03 -4.40 8.74
N LEU A 44 -12.97 -4.26 7.94
CA LEU A 44 -11.67 -3.79 8.40
C LEU A 44 -11.74 -2.32 8.85
N LYS A 45 -12.46 -1.47 8.11
CA LYS A 45 -12.67 -0.05 8.47
C LYS A 45 -13.42 0.08 9.79
N ALA A 46 -14.46 -0.71 10.01
CA ALA A 46 -15.20 -0.73 11.29
C ALA A 46 -14.31 -1.12 12.48
N ARG A 47 -13.26 -1.92 12.24
CA ARG A 47 -12.29 -2.37 13.25
C ARG A 47 -11.00 -1.55 13.31
N GLN A 48 -10.90 -0.44 12.56
CA GLN A 48 -9.68 0.37 12.42
C GLN A 48 -8.44 -0.39 11.88
N LEU A 49 -8.65 -1.50 11.16
CA LEU A 49 -7.61 -2.35 10.55
C LEU A 49 -7.45 -2.10 9.03
N PHE A 50 -7.93 -0.95 8.54
CA PHE A 50 -7.93 -0.62 7.11
C PHE A 50 -6.63 0.09 6.69
N HIS A 51 -5.58 -0.70 6.50
CA HIS A 51 -4.23 -0.20 6.21
C HIS A 51 -4.04 0.21 4.74
N THR A 52 -3.01 1.03 4.49
CA THR A 52 -2.66 1.55 3.17
C THR A 52 -2.39 0.45 2.14
N THR A 53 -1.78 -0.67 2.52
CA THR A 53 -1.51 -1.80 1.62
C THR A 53 -2.81 -2.43 1.09
N TYR A 54 -3.85 -2.53 1.93
CA TYR A 54 -5.17 -2.99 1.48
C TYR A 54 -5.82 -2.00 0.50
N LYS A 55 -5.61 -0.69 0.69
CA LYS A 55 -6.07 0.32 -0.28
C LYS A 55 -5.37 0.15 -1.63
N MET A 56 -4.05 -0.06 -1.64
CA MET A 56 -3.29 -0.33 -2.86
C MET A 56 -3.81 -1.58 -3.58
N TYR A 57 -4.08 -2.66 -2.84
CA TYR A 57 -4.74 -3.86 -3.37
C TYR A 57 -6.09 -3.54 -4.02
N MET A 58 -6.95 -2.76 -3.36
CA MET A 58 -8.26 -2.39 -3.91
C MET A 58 -8.12 -1.59 -5.22
N VAL A 59 -7.17 -0.65 -5.29
CA VAL A 59 -6.92 0.11 -6.53
C VAL A 59 -6.42 -0.80 -7.64
N SER A 60 -5.47 -1.70 -7.35
CA SER A 60 -4.99 -2.71 -8.29
C SER A 60 -6.15 -3.56 -8.83
N LEU A 61 -7.00 -4.08 -7.95
CA LEU A 61 -8.14 -4.92 -8.32
C LEU A 61 -9.17 -4.15 -9.18
N VAL A 62 -9.42 -2.87 -8.89
CA VAL A 62 -10.27 -2.03 -9.73
C VAL A 62 -9.66 -1.84 -11.12
N CYS A 63 -8.35 -1.58 -11.21
CA CYS A 63 -7.66 -1.50 -12.49
C CYS A 63 -7.77 -2.83 -13.29
N GLU A 64 -7.65 -3.98 -12.63
CA GLU A 64 -7.82 -5.29 -13.26
C GLU A 64 -9.24 -5.50 -13.82
N VAL A 65 -10.28 -5.13 -13.06
CA VAL A 65 -11.67 -5.21 -13.52
C VAL A 65 -11.91 -4.28 -14.71
N LEU A 66 -11.35 -3.06 -14.68
CA LEU A 66 -11.45 -2.12 -15.80
C LEU A 66 -10.74 -2.66 -17.04
N PHE A 67 -9.56 -3.26 -16.89
CA PHE A 67 -8.86 -3.94 -17.98
C PHE A 67 -9.73 -5.02 -18.62
N LEU A 68 -10.23 -5.98 -17.83
CA LEU A 68 -11.05 -7.08 -18.35
C LEU A 68 -12.34 -6.57 -19.01
N PHE A 69 -12.97 -5.53 -18.43
CA PHE A 69 -14.16 -4.90 -18.99
C PHE A 69 -13.88 -4.25 -20.36
N ILE A 70 -12.82 -3.44 -20.47
CA ILE A 70 -12.42 -2.80 -21.73
C ILE A 70 -12.03 -3.85 -22.77
N THR A 71 -11.33 -4.90 -22.37
CA THR A 71 -10.94 -6.03 -23.25
C THR A 71 -12.16 -6.79 -23.75
N CYS A 72 -13.17 -7.06 -22.91
CA CYS A 72 -14.42 -7.67 -23.36
C CYS A 72 -15.19 -6.79 -24.34
N ILE A 73 -15.20 -5.45 -24.14
CA ILE A 73 -15.80 -4.51 -25.11
C ILE A 73 -15.04 -4.55 -26.44
N TYR A 74 -13.70 -4.53 -26.39
CA TYR A 74 -12.85 -4.62 -27.56
C TYR A 74 -13.11 -5.91 -28.36
N LEU A 75 -13.02 -7.06 -27.69
CA LEU A 75 -13.23 -8.37 -28.31
C LEU A 75 -14.68 -8.54 -28.79
N GLY A 76 -15.66 -7.99 -28.07
CA GLY A 76 -17.06 -7.99 -28.49
C GLY A 76 -17.32 -7.14 -29.74
N LYS A 77 -16.64 -6.00 -29.90
CA LYS A 77 -16.69 -5.22 -31.15
C LYS A 77 -16.05 -5.99 -32.30
N TYR A 78 -14.83 -6.49 -32.07
CA TYR A 78 -14.10 -7.29 -33.06
C TYR A 78 -14.89 -8.53 -33.51
N ALA A 79 -15.62 -9.18 -32.61
CA ALA A 79 -16.51 -10.30 -32.93
C ALA A 79 -17.66 -9.92 -33.90
N ASN A 80 -18.09 -8.66 -33.91
CA ASN A 80 -19.21 -8.18 -34.72
C ASN A 80 -18.77 -7.67 -36.10
N ASP A 81 -17.71 -6.87 -36.16
CA ASP A 81 -17.28 -6.18 -37.39
C ASP A 81 -16.00 -6.77 -38.00
N GLY A 82 -15.21 -7.54 -37.24
CA GLY A 82 -13.92 -8.06 -37.65
C GLY A 82 -12.83 -7.00 -37.81
N LEU A 83 -13.03 -5.80 -37.27
CA LEU A 83 -12.09 -4.69 -37.40
C LEU A 83 -11.31 -4.48 -36.10
N GLU A 84 -9.99 -4.60 -36.17
CA GLU A 84 -9.13 -4.39 -35.01
C GLU A 84 -9.05 -2.90 -34.63
N ASN A 85 -9.65 -2.55 -33.50
CA ASN A 85 -9.46 -1.23 -32.89
C ASN A 85 -8.27 -1.21 -31.92
N ARG A 86 -7.09 -0.89 -32.45
CA ARG A 86 -5.84 -0.80 -31.67
C ARG A 86 -5.90 0.18 -30.49
N GLY A 87 -6.70 1.24 -30.60
CA GLY A 87 -6.85 2.24 -29.54
C GLY A 87 -7.50 1.67 -28.28
N ILE A 88 -8.64 0.97 -28.43
CA ILE A 88 -9.34 0.34 -27.30
C ILE A 88 -8.50 -0.80 -26.71
N LYS A 89 -7.86 -1.62 -27.55
CA LYS A 89 -6.94 -2.68 -27.11
C LYS A 89 -5.82 -2.11 -26.25
N THR A 90 -5.13 -1.08 -26.73
CA THR A 90 -4.03 -0.43 -25.99
C THR A 90 -4.53 0.21 -24.70
N PHE A 91 -5.69 0.87 -24.72
CA PHE A 91 -6.28 1.47 -23.54
C PHE A 91 -6.58 0.45 -22.43
N GLY A 92 -7.09 -0.73 -22.79
CA GLY A 92 -7.25 -1.84 -21.85
C GLY A 92 -5.91 -2.28 -21.24
N ARG A 93 -4.89 -2.50 -22.09
CA ARG A 93 -3.55 -2.94 -21.65
C ARG A 93 -2.86 -1.95 -20.70
N ILE A 94 -3.20 -0.65 -20.77
CA ILE A 94 -2.71 0.35 -19.79
C ILE A 94 -3.24 0.05 -18.38
N PHE A 95 -4.52 -0.32 -18.25
CA PHE A 95 -5.11 -0.68 -16.95
C PHE A 95 -4.53 -1.97 -16.37
N GLU A 96 -4.25 -2.96 -17.21
CA GLU A 96 -3.55 -4.20 -16.82
C GLU A 96 -2.14 -3.90 -16.30
N SER A 97 -1.41 -3.05 -17.03
CA SER A 97 -0.07 -2.60 -16.64
C SER A 97 -0.12 -1.88 -15.30
N LEU A 98 -1.10 -0.98 -15.11
CA LEU A 98 -1.29 -0.24 -13.87
C LEU A 98 -1.64 -1.16 -12.70
N SER A 99 -2.55 -2.11 -12.89
CA SER A 99 -2.89 -3.16 -11.91
C SER A 99 -1.62 -3.91 -11.48
N THR A 100 -0.87 -4.44 -12.44
CA THR A 100 0.37 -5.20 -12.18
C THR A 100 1.43 -4.39 -11.44
N LEU A 101 1.64 -3.13 -11.84
CA LEU A 101 2.65 -2.25 -11.22
C LEU A 101 2.26 -1.84 -9.79
N LEU A 102 0.98 -1.55 -9.54
CA LEU A 102 0.47 -1.25 -8.20
C LEU A 102 0.55 -2.48 -7.29
N PHE A 103 0.21 -3.65 -7.81
CA PHE A 103 0.31 -4.91 -7.07
C PHE A 103 1.77 -5.23 -6.72
N LEU A 104 2.69 -5.07 -7.69
CA LEU A 104 4.13 -5.23 -7.47
C LEU A 104 4.64 -4.31 -6.36
N LEU A 105 4.32 -3.01 -6.44
CA LEU A 105 4.70 -2.03 -5.42
C LEU A 105 4.19 -2.47 -4.04
N MET A 106 2.92 -2.89 -3.96
CA MET A 106 2.33 -3.37 -2.71
C MET A 106 3.10 -4.57 -2.15
N LEU A 107 3.43 -5.57 -2.98
CA LEU A 107 4.19 -6.74 -2.54
C LEU A 107 5.59 -6.37 -2.04
N ILE A 108 6.28 -5.44 -2.70
CA ILE A 108 7.60 -4.96 -2.27
C ILE A 108 7.51 -4.22 -0.92
N LEU A 109 6.51 -3.35 -0.76
CA LEU A 109 6.30 -2.62 0.50
C LEU A 109 6.02 -3.60 1.66
N MET A 110 5.15 -4.58 1.44
CA MET A 110 4.84 -5.62 2.42
C MET A 110 6.04 -6.54 2.70
N GLY A 111 6.79 -6.90 1.66
CA GLY A 111 8.06 -7.62 1.79
C GLY A 111 9.05 -6.88 2.70
N LYS A 112 9.09 -5.54 2.61
CA LYS A 112 9.94 -4.69 3.47
C LYS A 112 9.40 -4.49 4.90
N GLY A 113 8.19 -4.96 5.19
CA GLY A 113 7.58 -4.84 6.50
C GLY A 113 6.50 -3.77 6.63
N TYR A 114 6.22 -3.01 5.57
CA TYR A 114 5.20 -1.96 5.64
C TYR A 114 3.83 -2.56 5.99
N THR A 115 3.16 -1.94 6.96
CA THR A 115 1.88 -2.33 7.59
C THR A 115 1.88 -3.64 8.39
N ILE A 116 2.86 -4.54 8.18
CA ILE A 116 2.97 -5.83 8.89
C ILE A 116 3.86 -5.72 10.13
N THR A 117 5.15 -5.36 9.94
CA THR A 117 6.14 -5.23 11.03
C THR A 117 6.48 -3.77 11.35
N ARG A 118 6.15 -2.84 10.45
CA ARG A 118 6.44 -1.41 10.61
C ARG A 118 5.31 -0.55 10.05
N GLY A 119 4.82 0.41 10.82
CA GLY A 119 3.82 1.39 10.36
C GLY A 119 4.38 2.43 9.39
N ARG A 120 5.69 2.67 9.41
CA ARG A 120 6.41 3.57 8.50
C ARG A 120 7.71 2.92 8.05
N ILE A 121 8.10 3.16 6.80
CA ILE A 121 9.41 2.76 6.28
C ILE A 121 10.38 3.92 6.54
N SER A 122 11.63 3.59 6.90
CA SER A 122 12.70 4.58 7.04
C SER A 122 12.83 5.42 5.77
N GLN A 123 13.19 6.70 5.91
CA GLN A 123 13.33 7.63 4.79
C GLN A 123 14.24 7.06 3.68
N TRP A 124 15.40 6.50 4.07
CA TRP A 124 16.30 5.83 3.12
C TRP A 124 15.69 4.61 2.44
N GLY A 125 14.90 3.82 3.17
CA GLY A 125 14.19 2.68 2.61
C GLY A 125 13.12 3.11 1.60
N THR A 126 12.37 4.17 1.93
CA THR A 126 11.37 4.77 1.05
C THR A 126 12.01 5.33 -0.22
N ILE A 127 13.13 6.05 -0.11
CA ILE A 127 13.88 6.57 -1.27
C ILE A 127 14.35 5.41 -2.17
N LYS A 128 14.94 4.35 -1.60
CA LYS A 128 15.39 3.18 -2.36
C LYS A 128 14.24 2.51 -3.14
N ILE A 129 13.10 2.30 -2.48
CA ILE A 129 11.91 1.71 -3.12
C ILE A 129 11.34 2.63 -4.20
N ALA A 130 11.27 3.95 -3.93
CA ALA A 130 10.77 4.92 -4.89
C ALA A 130 11.65 4.95 -6.15
N VAL A 131 12.97 5.06 -5.99
CA VAL A 131 13.92 5.02 -7.12
C VAL A 131 13.79 3.73 -7.91
N PHE A 132 13.76 2.57 -7.22
CA PHE A 132 13.56 1.28 -7.86
C PHE A 132 12.28 1.25 -8.69
N MET A 133 11.15 1.64 -8.10
CA MET A 133 9.85 1.62 -8.77
C MET A 133 9.76 2.63 -9.91
N THR A 134 10.36 3.81 -9.77
CA THR A 134 10.43 4.80 -10.85
C THR A 134 11.17 4.24 -12.06
N ILE A 135 12.37 3.67 -11.85
CA ILE A 135 13.14 3.04 -12.93
C ILE A 135 12.33 1.87 -13.53
N TYR A 136 11.74 1.03 -12.68
CA TYR A 136 10.92 -0.11 -13.11
C TYR A 136 9.79 0.35 -14.03
N VAL A 137 9.04 1.39 -13.65
CA VAL A 137 7.94 1.94 -14.45
C VAL A 137 8.44 2.53 -15.75
N PHE A 138 9.54 3.31 -15.75
CA PHE A 138 10.09 3.88 -16.98
C PHE A 138 10.52 2.80 -17.97
N VAL A 139 11.21 1.75 -17.51
CA VAL A 139 11.60 0.62 -18.35
C VAL A 139 10.37 -0.13 -18.85
N TYR A 140 9.39 -0.39 -17.97
CA TYR A 140 8.12 -1.03 -18.35
C TYR A 140 7.40 -0.25 -19.45
N VAL A 141 7.25 1.06 -19.29
CA VAL A 141 6.60 1.94 -20.27
C VAL A 141 7.39 1.98 -21.58
N GLY A 142 8.72 2.04 -21.52
CA GLY A 142 9.57 1.96 -22.71
C GLY A 142 9.37 0.66 -23.50
N LEU A 143 9.33 -0.49 -22.80
CA LEU A 143 9.04 -1.79 -23.40
C LEU A 143 7.61 -1.85 -23.97
N PHE A 144 6.64 -1.26 -23.28
CA PHE A 144 5.25 -1.17 -23.74
C PHE A 144 5.12 -0.32 -25.03
N ILE A 145 5.81 0.82 -25.09
CA ILE A 145 5.84 1.66 -26.29
C ILE A 145 6.54 0.92 -27.45
N TYR A 146 7.66 0.26 -27.17
CA TYR A 146 8.35 -0.57 -28.18
C TYR A 146 7.41 -1.64 -28.75
N GLN A 147 6.67 -2.34 -27.88
CA GLN A 147 5.72 -3.36 -28.29
C GLN A 147 4.57 -2.80 -29.14
N THR A 148 4.11 -1.57 -28.87
CA THR A 148 2.98 -0.98 -29.59
C THR A 148 3.36 -0.29 -30.91
N GLN A 149 4.59 0.24 -31.02
CA GLN A 149 5.01 1.05 -32.17
C GLN A 149 5.97 0.33 -33.12
N VAL A 150 6.84 -0.54 -32.60
CA VAL A 150 7.95 -1.14 -33.36
C VAL A 150 7.67 -2.58 -33.75
N PHE A 151 6.87 -3.28 -32.96
CA PHE A 151 6.55 -4.69 -33.24
C PHE A 151 5.57 -4.81 -34.40
N ASP A 152 5.96 -5.58 -35.43
CA ASP A 152 5.14 -5.82 -36.62
C ASP A 152 3.93 -6.72 -36.27
N PRO A 153 2.69 -6.22 -36.37
CA PRO A 153 1.47 -7.01 -36.12
C PRO A 153 1.28 -8.17 -37.10
N GLY A 154 1.97 -8.15 -38.26
CA GLY A 154 1.92 -9.23 -39.26
C GLY A 154 2.75 -10.46 -38.91
N LEU A 155 3.63 -10.37 -37.91
CA LEU A 155 4.32 -11.52 -37.37
C LEU A 155 3.37 -12.25 -36.41
N VAL A 156 3.03 -13.50 -36.72
CA VAL A 156 2.32 -14.43 -35.80
C VAL A 156 3.29 -14.86 -34.68
N LEU A 157 3.87 -13.88 -34.00
CA LEU A 157 4.69 -14.06 -32.82
C LEU A 157 3.87 -13.66 -31.61
N TYR A 158 3.90 -14.55 -30.63
CA TYR A 158 3.31 -14.32 -29.33
C TYR A 158 4.06 -13.20 -28.58
N LEU A 159 3.36 -12.46 -27.69
CA LEU A 159 3.92 -11.30 -26.97
C LEU A 159 5.27 -11.59 -26.30
N TYR A 160 5.44 -12.79 -25.73
CA TYR A 160 6.66 -13.17 -25.01
C TYR A 160 7.72 -13.85 -25.89
N GLU A 161 7.48 -13.94 -27.20
CA GLU A 161 8.51 -14.22 -28.20
C GLU A 161 9.12 -12.93 -28.76
N SER A 162 8.57 -11.77 -28.40
CA SER A 162 9.08 -10.46 -28.82
C SER A 162 10.25 -9.99 -27.93
N PRO A 163 11.14 -9.12 -28.46
CA PRO A 163 12.16 -8.48 -27.65
C PRO A 163 11.61 -7.74 -26.42
N ALA A 164 10.46 -7.08 -26.55
CA ALA A 164 9.81 -6.41 -25.43
C ALA A 164 9.27 -7.40 -24.40
N GLY A 165 8.71 -8.54 -24.85
CA GLY A 165 8.27 -9.63 -23.98
C GLY A 165 9.40 -10.21 -23.14
N TYR A 166 10.57 -10.46 -23.74
CA TYR A 166 11.77 -10.87 -22.98
C TYR A 166 12.21 -9.80 -21.97
N GLY A 167 12.12 -8.52 -22.35
CA GLY A 167 12.36 -7.40 -21.42
C GLY A 167 11.40 -7.41 -20.23
N LEU A 168 10.11 -7.65 -20.45
CA LEU A 168 9.10 -7.74 -19.39
C LEU A 168 9.35 -8.94 -18.46
N ILE A 169 9.77 -10.09 -19.00
CA ILE A 169 10.19 -11.26 -18.22
C ILE A 169 11.41 -10.90 -17.35
N GLY A 170 12.44 -10.29 -17.93
CA GLY A 170 13.64 -9.86 -17.19
C GLY A 170 13.29 -8.89 -16.06
N LEU A 171 12.45 -7.91 -16.36
CA LEU A 171 11.98 -6.92 -15.38
C LEU A 171 11.21 -7.58 -14.23
N ARG A 172 10.37 -8.58 -14.54
CA ARG A 172 9.66 -9.40 -13.56
C ARG A 172 10.61 -10.16 -12.62
N LEU A 173 11.69 -10.74 -13.15
CA LEU A 173 12.72 -11.42 -12.37
C LEU A 173 13.50 -10.46 -11.47
N VAL A 174 13.81 -9.25 -11.94
CA VAL A 174 14.42 -8.21 -11.11
C VAL A 174 13.52 -7.83 -9.94
N GLY A 175 12.21 -7.65 -10.19
CA GLY A 175 11.21 -7.45 -9.14
C GLY A 175 11.15 -8.59 -8.13
N TRP A 176 11.26 -9.84 -8.61
CA TRP A 176 11.29 -11.03 -7.76
C TRP A 176 12.54 -11.08 -6.87
N ILE A 177 13.73 -10.80 -7.41
CA ILE A 177 14.98 -10.74 -6.63
C ILE A 177 14.86 -9.69 -5.52
N TRP A 178 14.33 -8.50 -5.84
CA TRP A 178 14.10 -7.45 -4.85
C TRP A 178 13.09 -7.88 -3.78
N PHE A 179 12.02 -8.56 -4.17
CA PHE A 179 11.03 -9.09 -3.25
C PHE A 179 11.63 -10.14 -2.29
N CYS A 180 12.43 -11.08 -2.80
CA CYS A 180 13.18 -12.06 -2.01
C CYS A 180 14.12 -11.38 -1.03
N TYR A 181 14.89 -10.39 -1.50
CA TYR A 181 15.76 -9.57 -0.66
C TYR A 181 14.98 -8.90 0.48
N ALA A 182 13.85 -8.25 0.16
CA ALA A 182 13.04 -7.56 1.16
C ALA A 182 12.51 -8.51 2.23
N ILE A 183 11.98 -9.67 1.84
CA ILE A 183 11.46 -10.68 2.78
C ILE A 183 12.57 -11.25 3.65
N PHE A 184 13.72 -11.62 3.07
CA PHE A 184 14.84 -12.16 3.82
C PHE A 184 15.28 -11.22 4.93
N PHE A 185 15.49 -9.93 4.60
CA PHE A 185 15.88 -8.94 5.60
C PHE A 185 14.77 -8.70 6.63
N THR A 186 13.51 -8.69 6.23
CA THR A 186 12.40 -8.50 7.19
C THR A 186 12.29 -9.68 8.15
N LEU A 187 12.37 -10.92 7.67
CA LEU A 187 12.35 -12.13 8.50
C LEU A 187 13.56 -12.22 9.43
N LYS A 188 14.74 -11.77 8.99
CA LYS A 188 15.93 -11.72 9.82
C LYS A 188 15.75 -10.80 11.05
N HIS A 189 15.04 -9.69 10.88
CA HIS A 189 14.81 -8.72 11.97
C HIS A 189 13.53 -8.99 12.77
N TYR A 190 12.52 -9.64 12.16
CA TYR A 190 11.21 -9.89 12.76
C TYR A 190 10.79 -11.37 12.59
N PRO A 191 11.53 -12.33 13.17
CA PRO A 191 11.24 -13.76 13.05
C PRO A 191 9.87 -14.15 13.64
N GLU A 192 9.32 -13.37 14.56
CA GLU A 192 7.99 -13.57 15.16
C GLU A 192 6.85 -13.41 14.15
N LYS A 193 7.07 -12.71 13.03
CA LYS A 193 6.09 -12.58 11.93
C LYS A 193 6.21 -13.67 10.86
N SER A 194 7.03 -14.69 11.09
CA SER A 194 7.25 -15.81 10.17
C SER A 194 5.98 -16.50 9.70
N ARG A 195 4.97 -16.65 10.56
CA ARG A 195 3.67 -17.26 10.22
C ARG A 195 2.94 -16.53 9.08
N PHE A 196 3.15 -15.22 8.94
CA PHE A 196 2.63 -14.44 7.81
C PHE A 196 3.57 -14.54 6.60
N TYR A 197 4.88 -14.38 6.82
CA TYR A 197 5.85 -14.25 5.73
C TYR A 197 6.11 -15.55 4.96
N TYR A 198 6.03 -16.73 5.58
CA TYR A 198 6.21 -17.99 4.85
C TYR A 198 5.15 -18.23 3.77
N PRO A 199 3.83 -18.23 4.07
CA PRO A 199 2.83 -18.38 3.03
C PRO A 199 2.87 -17.21 2.03
N PHE A 200 3.08 -15.97 2.50
CA PHE A 200 3.24 -14.80 1.63
C PHE A 200 4.40 -14.98 0.63
N PHE A 201 5.55 -15.44 1.08
CA PHE A 201 6.72 -15.71 0.24
C PHE A 201 6.44 -16.79 -0.81
N ILE A 202 5.83 -17.91 -0.39
CA ILE A 202 5.54 -19.04 -1.29
C ILE A 202 4.56 -18.61 -2.39
N PHE A 203 3.40 -18.06 -2.02
CA PHE A 203 2.38 -17.67 -3.00
C PHE A 203 2.89 -16.62 -3.99
N TYR A 204 3.61 -15.60 -3.51
CA TYR A 204 4.05 -14.54 -4.40
C TYR A 204 5.33 -14.86 -5.15
N THR A 205 6.20 -15.74 -4.65
CA THR A 205 7.26 -16.34 -5.48
C THR A 205 6.67 -17.10 -6.67
N LEU A 206 5.59 -17.87 -6.45
CA LEU A 206 4.87 -18.52 -7.54
C LEU A 206 4.31 -17.48 -8.52
N TRP A 207 3.68 -16.40 -8.05
CA TRP A 207 3.18 -15.33 -8.93
C TRP A 207 4.26 -14.61 -9.74
N PHE A 208 5.44 -14.41 -9.16
CA PHE A 208 6.58 -13.80 -9.86
C PHE A 208 7.12 -14.73 -10.95
N LEU A 209 7.25 -16.01 -10.65
CA LEU A 209 7.83 -17.02 -11.55
C LEU A 209 6.82 -17.60 -12.55
N ALA A 210 5.52 -17.49 -12.28
CA ALA A 210 4.47 -18.08 -13.12
C ALA A 210 4.57 -17.61 -14.58
N MET A 211 4.73 -16.31 -14.80
CA MET A 211 4.84 -15.75 -16.16
C MET A 211 6.12 -16.19 -16.89
N PRO A 212 7.34 -16.05 -16.32
CA PRO A 212 8.56 -16.57 -16.93
C PRO A 212 8.51 -18.07 -17.24
N VAL A 213 8.06 -18.88 -16.28
CA VAL A 213 7.98 -20.35 -16.45
C VAL A 213 6.97 -20.70 -17.53
N PHE A 214 5.80 -20.05 -17.51
CA PHE A 214 4.78 -20.32 -18.52
C PHE A 214 5.18 -19.85 -19.91
N ALA A 215 5.90 -18.73 -20.05
CA ALA A 215 6.44 -18.29 -21.34
C ALA A 215 7.39 -19.34 -21.96
N LEU A 216 8.23 -19.99 -21.15
CA LEU A 216 9.07 -21.11 -21.61
C LEU A 216 8.22 -22.31 -22.05
N ILE A 217 7.21 -22.69 -21.27
CA ILE A 217 6.29 -23.77 -21.63
C ILE A 217 5.57 -23.44 -22.95
N ALA A 218 5.07 -22.22 -23.11
CA ALA A 218 4.38 -21.78 -24.31
C ALA A 218 5.28 -21.82 -25.56
N TYR A 219 6.58 -21.53 -25.41
CA TYR A 219 7.55 -21.61 -26.49
C TYR A 219 7.82 -23.05 -26.92
N TYR A 220 8.07 -23.96 -25.96
CA TYR A 220 8.51 -25.34 -26.25
C TYR A 220 7.38 -26.35 -26.44
N ALA A 221 6.23 -26.15 -25.81
CA ALA A 221 5.19 -27.19 -25.68
C ALA A 221 3.83 -26.81 -26.29
N ILE A 222 3.61 -25.56 -26.69
CA ILE A 222 2.33 -25.10 -27.23
C ILE A 222 2.47 -24.69 -28.70
N ASP A 223 1.67 -25.33 -29.56
CA ASP A 223 1.59 -25.00 -30.98
C ASP A 223 1.11 -23.57 -31.21
N LYS A 224 1.59 -22.93 -32.28
CA LYS A 224 1.27 -21.54 -32.63
C LYS A 224 -0.24 -21.26 -32.71
N TRP A 225 -1.02 -22.20 -33.25
CA TRP A 225 -2.48 -22.06 -33.41
C TRP A 225 -3.26 -22.07 -32.08
N ALA A 226 -2.65 -22.46 -30.97
CA ALA A 226 -3.29 -22.49 -29.66
C ALA A 226 -2.65 -21.52 -28.65
N ARG A 227 -1.52 -20.93 -29.00
CA ARG A 227 -0.68 -20.20 -28.07
C ARG A 227 -1.35 -18.97 -27.48
N GLU A 228 -1.91 -18.10 -28.31
CA GLU A 228 -2.48 -16.82 -27.85
C GLU A 228 -3.63 -17.04 -26.85
N LYS A 229 -4.62 -17.87 -27.19
CA LYS A 229 -5.73 -18.21 -26.28
C LYS A 229 -5.29 -18.85 -24.97
N VAL A 230 -4.34 -19.78 -25.01
CA VAL A 230 -3.88 -20.47 -23.79
C VAL A 230 -3.11 -19.49 -22.91
N VAL A 231 -2.25 -18.65 -23.50
CA VAL A 231 -1.55 -17.63 -22.71
C VAL A 231 -2.53 -16.67 -22.09
N ASN A 232 -3.41 -16.07 -22.88
CA ASN A 232 -4.37 -15.10 -22.36
C ASN A 232 -5.11 -15.69 -21.15
N GLY A 233 -5.59 -16.94 -21.27
CA GLY A 233 -6.23 -17.66 -20.17
C GLY A 233 -5.33 -17.83 -18.95
N VAL A 234 -4.04 -18.14 -19.14
CA VAL A 234 -3.07 -18.29 -18.04
C VAL A 234 -2.72 -16.95 -17.40
N GLU A 235 -2.54 -15.87 -18.17
CA GLU A 235 -2.29 -14.51 -17.65
C GLU A 235 -3.42 -14.07 -16.71
N VAL A 236 -4.66 -14.13 -17.17
CA VAL A 236 -5.82 -13.73 -16.35
C VAL A 236 -6.03 -14.67 -15.16
N SER A 237 -5.65 -15.95 -15.28
CA SER A 237 -5.66 -16.90 -14.16
C SER A 237 -4.63 -16.54 -13.11
N ILE A 238 -3.40 -16.21 -13.51
CA ILE A 238 -2.33 -15.79 -12.60
C ILE A 238 -2.72 -14.51 -11.86
N ALA A 239 -3.30 -13.53 -12.58
CA ALA A 239 -3.81 -12.30 -11.99
C ALA A 239 -4.93 -12.58 -10.96
N PHE A 240 -5.89 -13.44 -11.31
CA PHE A 240 -6.96 -13.86 -10.42
C PHE A 240 -6.43 -14.52 -9.14
N LEU A 241 -5.51 -15.48 -9.29
CA LEU A 241 -4.87 -16.19 -8.18
C LEU A 241 -4.11 -15.23 -7.27
N ALA A 242 -3.41 -14.23 -7.82
CA ALA A 242 -2.69 -13.23 -7.04
C ALA A 242 -3.62 -12.42 -6.12
N HIS A 243 -4.74 -11.95 -6.67
CA HIS A 243 -5.71 -11.13 -5.97
C HIS A 243 -6.48 -11.94 -4.92
N ILE A 244 -6.93 -13.15 -5.27
CA ILE A 244 -7.66 -14.01 -4.30
C ILE A 244 -6.75 -14.46 -3.16
N SER A 245 -5.48 -14.80 -3.42
CA SER A 245 -4.51 -15.14 -2.38
C SER A 245 -4.32 -13.97 -1.40
N PHE A 246 -4.27 -12.73 -1.90
CA PHE A 246 -4.16 -11.55 -1.03
C PHE A 246 -5.38 -11.40 -0.11
N LEU A 247 -6.57 -11.56 -0.69
CA LEU A 247 -7.83 -11.47 0.05
C LEU A 247 -7.93 -12.53 1.16
N ILE A 248 -7.48 -13.76 0.87
CA ILE A 248 -7.43 -14.85 1.86
C ILE A 248 -6.46 -14.50 3.00
N LEU A 249 -5.27 -13.95 2.69
CA LEU A 249 -4.28 -13.54 3.68
C LEU A 249 -4.74 -12.37 4.56
N THR A 250 -5.62 -11.51 4.03
CA THR A 250 -6.14 -10.31 4.71
C THR A 250 -7.51 -10.51 5.37
N ARG A 251 -8.01 -11.76 5.42
CA ARG A 251 -9.28 -12.08 6.06
C ARG A 251 -9.37 -11.53 7.50
N PRO A 252 -10.53 -11.02 7.96
CA PRO A 252 -10.65 -10.34 9.25
C PRO A 252 -10.17 -11.14 10.47
N SER A 253 -10.27 -12.47 10.44
CA SER A 253 -9.80 -13.36 11.51
C SER A 253 -8.27 -13.43 11.60
N ALA A 254 -7.56 -13.28 10.48
CA ALA A 254 -6.10 -13.25 10.43
C ALA A 254 -5.54 -11.81 10.47
N ALA A 255 -6.34 -10.82 10.06
CA ALA A 255 -5.91 -9.43 9.94
C ALA A 255 -5.32 -8.85 11.23
N ASN A 256 -5.90 -9.13 12.40
CA ASN A 256 -5.37 -8.59 13.67
C ASN A 256 -4.00 -9.21 14.06
N SER A 257 -3.72 -10.45 13.62
CA SER A 257 -2.43 -11.11 13.84
C SER A 257 -1.38 -10.63 12.83
N ASN A 258 -1.81 -10.48 11.58
CA ASN A 258 -0.98 -10.09 10.45
C ASN A 258 -0.66 -8.58 10.44
N PHE A 259 -1.59 -7.74 10.92
CA PHE A 259 -1.51 -6.27 10.91
C PHE A 259 -1.89 -5.70 12.29
N PRO A 260 -0.93 -5.65 13.25
CA PRO A 260 -1.22 -5.34 14.65
C PRO A 260 -1.36 -3.84 14.98
N TYR A 261 -1.12 -2.94 14.03
CA TYR A 261 -1.04 -1.50 14.31
C TYR A 261 -2.42 -0.84 14.39
N HIS A 262 -2.99 -0.84 15.59
CA HIS A 262 -4.05 0.07 16.03
C HIS A 262 -3.46 1.42 16.43
N VAL A 263 -2.77 2.12 15.53
CA VAL A 263 -2.45 3.52 15.82
C VAL A 263 -3.70 4.32 15.49
N ARG A 264 -4.41 4.81 16.52
CA ARG A 264 -5.49 5.78 16.31
C ARG A 264 -4.91 6.90 15.47
N THR A 265 -5.49 7.16 14.29
CA THR A 265 -5.05 8.18 13.32
C THR A 265 -4.73 9.54 13.95
N THR A 266 -5.27 9.83 15.14
CA THR A 266 -5.04 11.02 15.96
C THR A 266 -3.71 11.08 16.73
N GLN A 267 -3.05 9.96 17.06
CA GLN A 267 -1.80 9.98 17.84
C GLN A 267 -0.54 10.24 16.99
N ILE A 268 -0.65 10.19 15.66
CA ILE A 268 0.49 10.35 14.75
C ILE A 268 0.89 11.82 14.60
N GLY A 269 -0.05 12.77 14.82
CA GLY A 269 0.20 14.21 14.70
C GLY A 269 0.84 14.84 15.95
N VAL A 270 0.58 14.30 17.14
CA VAL A 270 1.02 14.92 18.42
C VAL A 270 2.52 14.71 18.67
N MET A 271 3.08 13.60 18.19
CA MET A 271 4.50 13.24 18.41
C MET A 271 5.47 14.02 17.49
N HIS A 272 4.96 14.71 16.46
CA HIS A 272 5.79 15.57 15.60
C HIS A 272 6.06 16.95 16.22
N ASN A 273 5.29 17.33 17.24
CA ASN A 273 5.35 18.65 17.87
C ASN A 273 5.91 18.63 19.29
N ALA A 274 6.35 17.48 19.80
CA ALA A 274 7.03 17.42 21.10
C ALA A 274 8.43 18.07 20.94
N PRO A 275 8.70 19.20 21.62
CA PRO A 275 10.02 19.81 21.60
C PRO A 275 11.02 18.84 22.23
N HIS A 276 12.21 18.76 21.64
CA HIS A 276 13.37 18.14 22.28
C HIS A 276 13.69 18.89 23.59
N GLU A 277 13.14 18.46 24.72
CA GLU A 277 13.59 18.89 26.04
C GLU A 277 14.74 18.00 26.53
N ALA A 278 15.92 18.63 26.55
CA ALA A 278 17.03 18.59 27.51
C ALA A 278 17.63 17.25 28.01
N GLY A 279 18.97 17.14 27.89
CA GLY A 279 19.79 16.61 28.99
C GLY A 279 20.71 15.40 28.76
N GLY A 280 21.03 15.00 27.53
CA GLY A 280 21.94 13.86 27.25
C GLY A 280 23.28 14.27 26.64
N ILE A 281 24.39 13.77 27.20
CA ILE A 281 25.79 13.95 26.78
C ILE A 281 25.97 13.65 25.26
N PRO A 282 26.77 14.44 24.51
CA PRO A 282 26.99 14.19 23.08
C PRO A 282 27.94 13.00 22.89
N THR A 283 27.38 11.80 22.68
CA THR A 283 28.17 10.70 22.09
C THR A 283 28.19 10.85 20.59
N THR A 284 29.42 10.88 20.07
CA THR A 284 29.84 10.99 18.67
C THR A 284 28.98 10.24 17.67
N ALA A 285 28.79 10.91 16.53
CA ALA A 285 28.16 10.41 15.32
C ALA A 285 28.65 9.00 14.93
N GLY A 286 27.69 8.09 14.85
CA GLY A 286 27.84 6.75 14.31
C GLY A 286 26.45 6.21 13.99
N ALA A 287 26.21 5.94 12.72
CA ALA A 287 24.92 5.52 12.19
C ALA A 287 24.47 4.18 12.78
N ASP A 288 23.35 4.17 13.52
CA ASP A 288 22.56 2.97 13.80
C ASP A 288 21.10 3.37 14.14
N THR A 289 20.37 3.85 13.13
CA THR A 289 18.93 4.15 13.23
C THR A 289 18.02 2.92 13.07
N ASP A 290 18.57 1.71 13.12
CA ASP A 290 17.80 0.46 12.93
C ASP A 290 17.38 -0.21 14.25
N SER A 291 17.77 0.33 15.40
CA SER A 291 17.28 -0.10 16.71
C SER A 291 16.08 0.77 17.15
N PHE A 292 14.88 0.35 16.76
CA PHE A 292 13.65 0.87 17.39
C PHE A 292 13.33 0.01 18.62
N PRO A 293 13.03 0.60 19.80
CA PRO A 293 12.65 -0.17 20.97
C PRO A 293 11.42 -1.01 20.66
N THR A 294 11.51 -2.31 20.96
CA THR A 294 10.59 -3.37 20.53
C THR A 294 9.15 -3.20 21.08
N HIS A 295 8.91 -2.26 22.00
CA HIS A 295 7.63 -2.05 22.66
C HIS A 295 7.37 -0.59 23.11
N SER A 296 7.67 0.43 22.30
CA SER A 296 7.29 1.83 22.64
C SER A 296 5.76 2.11 22.68
N TYR A 297 4.94 1.08 22.54
CA TYR A 297 3.48 1.17 22.43
C TYR A 297 2.74 0.27 23.44
N ALA A 298 3.44 -0.37 24.38
CA ALA A 298 2.79 -1.00 25.52
C ALA A 298 2.45 0.11 26.53
N PRO A 299 1.17 0.34 26.89
CA PRO A 299 0.84 1.33 27.92
C PRO A 299 1.54 0.92 29.22
N SER A 300 2.38 1.82 29.75
CA SER A 300 2.91 1.69 31.09
C SER A 300 1.76 1.69 32.08
N ALA A 301 1.77 0.75 33.03
CA ALA A 301 0.71 0.58 34.05
C ALA A 301 0.48 1.81 34.96
N ALA A 302 1.24 2.89 34.77
CA ALA A 302 1.14 4.14 35.52
C ALA A 302 -0.01 5.07 35.05
N ASP A 303 -0.61 4.85 33.87
CA ASP A 303 -1.65 5.74 33.32
C ASP A 303 -3.10 5.37 33.73
N TYR A 304 -3.28 4.43 34.65
CA TYR A 304 -4.61 4.04 35.15
C TYR A 304 -5.03 4.93 36.33
N ALA A 305 -5.50 6.15 36.05
CA ALA A 305 -6.35 6.89 36.97
C ALA A 305 -7.84 6.49 36.76
N PRO A 306 -8.62 6.10 37.79
CA PRO A 306 -9.89 5.39 37.57
C PRO A 306 -11.11 6.24 37.22
N THR A 307 -11.00 7.56 37.09
CA THR A 307 -12.18 8.43 36.90
C THR A 307 -11.82 9.68 36.12
N GLY A 308 -12.12 9.68 34.82
CA GLY A 308 -12.01 10.86 33.97
C GLY A 308 -11.61 10.47 32.56
N GLY A 309 -12.47 10.74 31.58
CA GLY A 309 -12.07 10.71 30.17
C GLY A 309 -10.92 11.70 29.91
N PRO A 310 -10.25 11.60 28.75
CA PRO A 310 -9.08 12.42 28.45
C PRO A 310 -9.42 13.90 28.58
N ASN A 311 -8.62 14.63 29.36
CA ASN A 311 -8.75 16.05 29.57
C ASN A 311 -8.22 16.79 28.33
N PHE A 312 -9.12 17.36 27.53
CA PHE A 312 -8.78 18.08 26.29
C PHE A 312 -8.33 19.53 26.53
N SER A 313 -8.40 20.02 27.77
CA SER A 313 -8.02 21.41 28.08
C SER A 313 -6.51 21.65 27.93
N GLU A 314 -5.68 20.64 28.17
CA GLU A 314 -4.23 20.72 27.96
C GLU A 314 -3.81 20.71 26.48
N LEU A 315 -4.74 20.44 25.56
CA LEU A 315 -4.45 20.42 24.12
C LEU A 315 -4.30 21.83 23.51
N PHE A 316 -4.81 22.87 24.19
CA PHE A 316 -4.84 24.24 23.69
C PHE A 316 -4.19 25.27 24.63
N THR A 317 -3.72 24.86 25.79
CA THR A 317 -3.03 25.73 26.74
C THR A 317 -1.53 25.45 26.71
N VAL A 318 -0.74 26.41 26.21
CA VAL A 318 0.70 26.45 26.51
C VAL A 318 0.82 26.95 27.94
N SER A 319 0.89 26.04 28.91
CA SER A 319 1.28 26.37 30.27
C SER A 319 2.77 26.68 30.26
N ASN A 320 3.12 27.97 30.39
CA ASN A 320 4.48 28.37 30.70
C ASN A 320 4.77 28.03 32.17
N ASP A 321 5.20 26.80 32.44
CA ASP A 321 5.76 26.44 33.75
C ASP A 321 7.18 27.02 33.89
N TYR A 322 7.28 28.34 34.05
CA TYR A 322 8.52 29.02 34.45
C TYR A 322 8.45 29.71 35.81
N SER A 323 7.41 29.43 36.60
CA SER A 323 7.28 30.01 37.93
C SER A 323 6.72 29.00 38.92
N ASN A 324 7.52 28.02 39.35
CA ASN A 324 7.32 27.34 40.64
C ASN A 324 8.53 26.59 41.21
N ASN A 325 9.72 26.61 40.57
CA ASN A 325 10.92 25.97 41.11
C ASN A 325 11.91 26.94 41.77
N LEU A 326 11.41 27.82 42.64
CA LEU A 326 12.26 28.60 43.54
C LEU A 326 11.65 28.63 44.94
N LYS A 327 12.01 27.62 45.75
CA LYS A 327 12.46 27.71 47.14
C LYS A 327 12.06 26.47 47.94
N THR A 328 12.99 25.53 48.07
CA THR A 328 13.24 24.79 49.33
C THR A 328 14.69 24.31 49.31
N ASN A 329 15.61 25.15 49.77
CA ASN A 329 16.96 24.72 50.14
C ASN A 329 17.03 24.75 51.69
N PRO A 330 17.26 23.62 52.39
CA PRO A 330 17.22 23.56 53.85
C PRO A 330 18.39 24.20 54.62
N ASN A 331 19.34 24.87 53.96
CA ASN A 331 20.60 25.28 54.61
C ASN A 331 20.87 26.79 54.55
N GLN A 332 20.14 27.60 55.31
CA GLN A 332 20.55 29.00 55.57
C GLN A 332 20.08 29.51 56.95
N PRO A 333 20.94 30.17 57.75
CA PRO A 333 20.60 30.61 59.12
C PRO A 333 19.78 31.92 59.12
N PRO A 334 19.11 32.27 60.24
CA PRO A 334 18.12 33.34 60.26
C PRO A 334 18.80 34.71 60.45
N GLU A 335 18.42 35.70 59.64
CA GLU A 335 18.76 37.10 59.90
C GLU A 335 17.53 38.00 59.82
N SER A 336 17.60 39.06 60.61
CA SER A 336 16.54 39.77 61.30
C SER A 336 15.82 40.86 60.49
N LYS A 337 14.59 41.14 60.94
CA LYS A 337 13.78 42.37 60.86
C LYS A 337 14.47 43.60 60.25
N ASN A 338 13.75 44.32 59.37
CA ASN A 338 13.50 45.74 59.59
C ASN A 338 12.20 46.22 58.94
N GLU A 339 11.60 47.13 59.68
CA GLU A 339 10.28 47.75 59.64
C GLU A 339 10.25 48.93 58.67
N TYR A 340 9.11 49.23 58.03
CA TYR A 340 8.59 50.59 57.80
C TYR A 340 7.21 50.53 57.11
N GLN A 341 6.16 50.91 57.85
CA GLN A 341 4.91 51.49 57.33
C GLN A 341 5.05 53.01 57.33
N PRO A 342 4.35 53.78 56.46
CA PRO A 342 3.00 54.31 56.75
C PRO A 342 2.15 54.51 55.45
N GLN A 343 0.89 54.95 55.36
CA GLN A 343 -0.14 55.44 56.27
C GLN A 343 -1.52 55.41 55.56
N ASN A 344 -2.56 55.54 56.38
CA ASN A 344 -4.00 55.40 56.18
C ASN A 344 -4.70 56.69 55.69
N VAL A 345 -5.68 56.65 54.76
CA VAL A 345 -6.74 57.69 54.63
C VAL A 345 -8.08 57.13 54.08
N LYS A 346 -9.03 56.95 55.01
CA LYS A 346 -10.49 57.26 55.05
C LYS A 346 -11.39 57.25 53.78
N SER A 347 -12.51 56.52 53.91
CA SER A 347 -13.81 56.76 53.25
C SER A 347 -14.60 57.93 53.87
N PRO A 348 -15.55 58.55 53.13
CA PRO A 348 -17.01 58.43 53.42
C PRO A 348 -17.86 58.35 52.11
N VAL A 349 -18.94 57.57 51.96
CA VAL A 349 -20.34 57.69 52.44
C VAL A 349 -21.02 59.03 52.08
N ASP A 350 -21.86 59.06 51.03
CA ASP A 350 -23.31 59.42 51.03
C ASP A 350 -23.90 59.67 49.61
N ASP A 351 -25.15 59.23 49.47
CA ASP A 351 -26.20 59.22 48.40
C ASP A 351 -26.64 60.62 47.85
N PRO A 352 -27.77 60.84 47.09
CA PRO A 352 -28.51 60.12 46.01
C PRO A 352 -29.04 61.07 44.84
N PHE A 353 -29.93 60.55 43.94
CA PHE A 353 -30.84 61.24 42.95
C PHE A 353 -30.22 61.90 41.67
N VAL A 354 -30.84 62.05 40.48
CA VAL A 354 -32.02 61.53 39.73
C VAL A 354 -32.02 62.16 38.29
N THR A 355 -32.48 61.41 37.28
CA THR A 355 -33.03 61.72 35.92
C THR A 355 -32.55 62.85 34.99
N GLN A 356 -32.50 62.48 33.69
CA GLN A 356 -33.16 63.05 32.47
C GLN A 356 -32.16 62.92 31.30
N LYS A 357 -32.47 62.43 30.11
CA LYS A 357 -33.68 62.52 29.29
C LYS A 357 -33.65 61.46 28.19
#